data_AF-A0A0U5LCP0-F1
#
_entry.id   AF-A0A0U5LCP0-F1
#
_cell.length_a   1.000
_cell.length_b   1.000
_cell.length_c   1.000
_cell.angle_alpha   90.00
_cell.angle_beta   90.00
_cell.angle_gamma   90.00
#
_symmetry.space_group_name_H-M   'P 1'
#
loop_
_entity.id
_entity.type
_entity.pdbx_description
1 polymer ?
#
loop_
_entity_poly.entity_id
_entity_poly.type
_entity_poly.pdbx_seq_one_letter_code
_entity_poly.pdbx_strand_id
1 'polypeptide(L)'
;MTPLSLPACTADVHYIVTQKATVPPERWATFVLAITGVFWQLPVNLRPCNPVNGLRMERSSELFPDPEMFLFSGMDGGDFTDQSVLITRSRSDSTDGKLDVITPHGQPVDLFTRLALVLLYNHGEGCFEITSSAGAASWSLPVRWLCRHDATLNLSSPASFRDDNVFNGTADELMLAMMSGAERVVTTQEWLLINEFEYRLYGLRCSL
;
A
#
# COMPACT_ATOMS: atom_id res chain seq x y z
N MET A 1 31.19 21.72 -3.40
CA MET A 1 30.32 20.53 -3.51
C MET A 1 29.50 20.49 -2.24
N THR A 2 28.22 20.85 -2.32
CA THR A 2 27.28 20.64 -1.22
C THR A 2 27.23 19.13 -0.95
N PRO A 3 27.33 18.68 0.31
CA PRO A 3 27.12 17.28 0.60
C PRO A 3 25.73 16.92 0.06
N LEU A 4 25.63 15.79 -0.65
CA LEU A 4 24.35 15.11 -0.85
C LEU A 4 23.80 14.90 0.56
N SER A 5 22.90 15.80 0.97
CA SER A 5 22.12 15.69 2.19
C SER A 5 21.63 14.25 2.28
N LEU A 6 21.79 13.63 3.44
CA LEU A 6 21.17 12.33 3.73
C LEU A 6 19.74 12.36 3.15
N PRO A 7 19.33 11.34 2.37
CA PRO A 7 18.00 11.34 1.78
C PRO A 7 17.00 11.52 2.92
N ALA A 8 16.12 12.51 2.79
CA ALA A 8 15.20 12.95 3.84
C ALA A 8 14.07 11.94 4.13
N CYS A 9 14.29 10.64 3.91
CA CYS A 9 13.28 9.59 3.98
C CYS A 9 13.76 8.35 4.76
N THR A 10 14.44 8.60 5.87
CA THR A 10 14.46 7.67 7.03
C THR A 10 13.28 7.92 7.98
N ALA A 11 12.30 8.74 7.59
CA ALA A 11 11.14 9.08 8.40
C ALA A 11 9.97 8.17 8.01
N ASP A 12 9.38 7.50 9.00
CA ASP A 12 8.23 6.63 8.81
C ASP A 12 7.05 7.43 8.22
N VAL A 13 6.60 7.02 7.03
CA VAL A 13 5.36 7.53 6.43
C VAL A 13 4.21 6.91 7.21
N HIS A 14 3.26 7.75 7.63
CA HIS A 14 2.06 7.29 8.33
C HIS A 14 0.81 7.71 7.57
N TYR A 15 -0.19 6.84 7.64
CA TYR A 15 -1.49 7.02 7.00
C TYR A 15 -2.54 7.20 8.07
N ILE A 16 -3.42 8.18 7.87
CA ILE A 16 -4.58 8.37 8.74
C ILE A 16 -5.80 7.91 7.97
N VAL A 17 -6.48 6.88 8.48
CA VAL A 17 -7.69 6.32 7.91
C VAL A 17 -8.86 6.60 8.85
N THR A 18 -9.87 7.28 8.33
CA THR A 18 -11.09 7.66 9.06
C THR A 18 -12.29 7.02 8.39
N GLN A 19 -12.97 6.11 9.09
CA GLN A 19 -14.16 5.45 8.57
C GLN A 19 -15.41 6.30 8.83
N LYS A 20 -15.94 6.90 7.76
CA LYS A 20 -17.11 7.79 7.77
C LYS A 20 -18.43 7.02 7.77
N ALA A 21 -18.46 5.85 7.15
CA ALA A 21 -19.66 5.03 7.03
C ALA A 21 -19.34 3.53 6.99
N THR A 22 -20.34 2.72 7.29
CA THR A 22 -20.30 1.27 7.05
C THR A 22 -20.28 1.02 5.54
N VAL A 23 -19.33 0.20 5.09
CA VAL A 23 -19.22 -0.17 3.68
C VAL A 23 -20.37 -1.15 3.34
N PRO A 24 -21.12 -0.92 2.25
CA PRO A 24 -22.10 -1.89 1.75
C PRO A 24 -21.47 -3.26 1.45
N PRO A 25 -22.15 -4.39 1.74
CA PRO A 25 -21.58 -5.73 1.54
C PRO A 25 -21.06 -5.99 0.11
N GLU A 26 -21.76 -5.53 -0.92
CA GLU A 26 -21.36 -5.70 -2.33
C GLU A 26 -20.05 -4.96 -2.67
N ARG A 27 -19.89 -3.76 -2.11
CA ARG A 27 -18.67 -2.95 -2.25
C ARG A 27 -17.50 -3.57 -1.50
N TRP A 28 -17.76 -4.09 -0.31
CA TRP A 28 -16.78 -4.84 0.46
C TRP A 28 -16.33 -6.11 -0.26
N ALA A 29 -17.25 -6.88 -0.83
CA ALA A 29 -16.90 -8.06 -1.63
C ALA A 29 -16.02 -7.71 -2.83
N THR A 30 -16.27 -6.56 -3.48
CA THR A 30 -15.42 -6.08 -4.59
C THR A 30 -14.01 -5.74 -4.10
N PHE A 31 -13.88 -5.07 -2.96
CA PHE A 31 -12.59 -4.84 -2.31
C PHE A 31 -11.85 -6.15 -1.99
N VAL A 32 -12.55 -7.13 -1.38
CA VAL A 32 -12.00 -8.44 -1.02
C VAL A 32 -11.45 -9.18 -2.26
N LEU A 33 -12.19 -9.15 -3.36
CA LEU A 33 -11.75 -9.75 -4.63
C LEU A 33 -10.52 -9.05 -5.18
N ALA A 34 -10.52 -7.71 -5.21
CA ALA A 34 -9.41 -6.92 -5.72
C ALA A 34 -8.12 -7.15 -4.91
N ILE A 35 -8.18 -7.06 -3.58
CA ILE A 35 -6.99 -7.24 -2.73
C ILE A 35 -6.48 -8.69 -2.72
N THR A 36 -7.38 -9.66 -2.93
CA THR A 36 -6.99 -11.06 -3.17
C THR A 36 -6.20 -11.20 -4.47
N GLY A 37 -6.60 -10.50 -5.54
CA GLY A 37 -5.83 -10.45 -6.79
C GLY A 37 -4.43 -9.86 -6.59
N VAL A 38 -4.35 -8.73 -5.88
CA VAL A 38 -3.08 -8.08 -5.51
C VAL A 38 -2.16 -9.04 -4.76
N PHE A 39 -2.68 -9.75 -3.76
CA PHE A 39 -1.91 -10.69 -2.95
C PHE A 39 -1.16 -11.72 -3.81
N TRP A 40 -1.82 -12.25 -4.83
CA TRP A 40 -1.24 -13.26 -5.72
C TRP A 40 -0.29 -12.68 -6.76
N GLN A 41 -0.48 -11.43 -7.17
CA GLN A 41 0.38 -10.76 -8.14
C GLN A 41 1.68 -10.24 -7.53
N LEU A 42 1.71 -10.06 -6.20
CA LEU A 42 2.90 -9.64 -5.48
C LEU A 42 3.98 -10.74 -5.42
N PRO A 43 5.26 -10.38 -5.59
CA PRO A 43 6.39 -11.21 -5.22
C PRO A 43 6.24 -11.74 -3.80
N VAL A 44 6.64 -13.00 -3.57
CA VAL A 44 6.43 -13.68 -2.28
C VAL A 44 6.95 -12.84 -1.13
N ASN A 45 8.16 -12.29 -1.24
CA ASN A 45 8.79 -11.54 -0.15
C ASN A 45 8.05 -10.24 0.22
N LEU A 46 7.21 -9.72 -0.68
CA LEU A 46 6.40 -8.51 -0.50
C LEU A 46 4.98 -8.80 -0.01
N ARG A 47 4.60 -10.09 0.15
CA ARG A 47 3.32 -10.46 0.74
C ARG A 47 3.29 -10.10 2.22
N PRO A 48 2.10 -9.76 2.74
CA PRO A 48 1.91 -9.46 4.15
C PRO A 48 2.15 -10.66 5.06
N CYS A 49 2.30 -10.38 6.35
CA CYS A 49 2.43 -11.36 7.41
C CYS A 49 1.15 -11.49 8.22
N ASN A 50 0.93 -12.67 8.78
CA ASN A 50 -0.15 -12.95 9.70
C ASN A 50 0.19 -12.36 11.09
N PRO A 51 -0.62 -11.43 11.63
CA PRO A 51 -0.32 -10.80 12.91
C PRO A 51 -0.23 -11.75 14.11
N VAL A 52 -0.83 -12.94 14.01
CA VAL A 52 -0.91 -13.90 15.13
C VAL A 52 0.39 -14.67 15.31
N ASN A 53 1.02 -15.09 14.21
CA ASN A 53 2.22 -15.95 14.25
C ASN A 53 3.47 -15.28 13.66
N GLY A 54 3.33 -14.08 13.11
CA GLY A 54 4.41 -13.31 12.49
C GLY A 54 4.97 -13.88 11.19
N LEU A 55 4.38 -14.95 10.66
CA LEU A 55 4.81 -15.59 9.44
C LEU A 55 4.16 -14.93 8.23
N ARG A 56 4.91 -14.91 7.13
CA ARG A 56 4.39 -14.48 5.83
C ARG A 56 3.20 -15.35 5.43
N MET A 57 2.12 -14.71 4.99
CA MET A 57 0.91 -15.42 4.57
C MET A 57 1.16 -16.17 3.26
N GLU A 58 0.69 -17.42 3.21
CA GLU A 58 0.76 -18.24 2.00
C GLU A 58 -0.55 -18.20 1.21
N ARG A 59 -1.66 -17.84 1.88
CA ARG A 59 -3.00 -17.78 1.28
C ARG A 59 -3.64 -16.43 1.52
N SER A 60 -4.30 -15.88 0.50
CA SER A 60 -5.04 -14.62 0.62
C SER A 60 -6.18 -14.68 1.65
N SER A 61 -6.73 -15.86 1.93
CA SER A 61 -7.77 -16.04 2.96
C SER A 61 -7.28 -15.66 4.37
N GLU A 62 -5.97 -15.67 4.62
CA GLU A 62 -5.39 -15.27 5.91
C GLU A 62 -5.53 -13.77 6.18
N LEU A 63 -5.80 -12.96 5.15
CA LEU A 63 -6.13 -11.54 5.30
C LEU A 63 -7.50 -11.31 5.96
N PHE A 64 -8.33 -12.34 6.04
CA PHE A 64 -9.73 -12.25 6.45
C PHE A 64 -10.01 -13.22 7.60
N PRO A 65 -9.63 -12.88 8.85
CA PRO A 65 -9.96 -13.70 10.01
C PRO A 65 -11.48 -13.84 10.21
N ASP A 66 -12.24 -12.85 9.73
CA ASP A 66 -13.68 -12.82 9.65
C ASP A 66 -14.07 -12.17 8.29
N PRO A 67 -15.21 -12.55 7.65
CA PRO A 67 -15.63 -11.96 6.38
C PRO A 67 -15.76 -10.43 6.39
N GLU A 68 -15.96 -9.83 7.56
CA GLU A 68 -16.13 -8.39 7.76
C GLU A 68 -14.84 -7.67 8.17
N MET A 69 -13.72 -8.39 8.25
CA MET A 69 -12.44 -7.88 8.74
C MET A 69 -11.34 -8.11 7.73
N PHE A 70 -10.53 -7.08 7.48
CA PHE A 70 -9.29 -7.14 6.73
C PHE A 70 -8.13 -6.87 7.70
N LEU A 71 -7.28 -7.88 7.90
CA LEU A 71 -6.23 -7.86 8.91
C LEU A 71 -4.91 -8.35 8.33
N PHE A 72 -3.85 -7.58 8.50
CA PHE A 72 -2.51 -7.99 8.14
C PHE A 72 -1.45 -7.29 8.97
N SER A 73 -0.23 -7.80 8.93
CA SER A 73 0.99 -7.11 9.37
C SER A 73 2.02 -7.26 8.24
N GLY A 74 3.28 -6.93 8.47
CA GLY A 74 4.35 -7.29 7.55
C GLY A 74 5.70 -7.44 8.21
N MET A 75 6.73 -7.11 7.45
CA MET A 75 8.12 -7.22 7.87
C MET A 75 8.80 -5.86 7.75
N ASP A 76 9.72 -5.56 8.66
CA ASP A 76 10.70 -4.49 8.53
C ASP A 76 12.08 -5.10 8.28
N GLY A 77 12.57 -4.99 7.05
CA GLY A 77 13.98 -5.30 6.73
C GLY A 77 14.45 -6.75 6.99
N GLY A 78 13.57 -7.66 7.41
CA GLY A 78 13.90 -9.04 7.78
C GLY A 78 13.20 -9.54 9.05
N ASP A 79 12.71 -8.63 9.89
CA ASP A 79 12.01 -8.95 11.15
C ASP A 79 10.52 -8.64 11.06
N PHE A 80 9.71 -9.35 11.86
CA PHE A 80 8.26 -9.14 11.93
C PHE A 80 7.93 -7.84 12.68
N THR A 81 6.95 -7.09 12.19
CA THR A 81 6.38 -5.94 12.93
C THR A 81 5.17 -6.36 13.76
N ASP A 82 5.16 -6.00 15.04
CA ASP A 82 4.02 -6.23 15.93
C ASP A 82 2.82 -5.32 15.61
N GLN A 83 3.01 -4.33 14.72
CA GLN A 83 1.96 -3.45 14.27
C GLN A 83 1.11 -4.09 13.18
N SER A 84 -0.11 -4.46 13.56
CA SER A 84 -1.12 -4.95 12.64
C SER A 84 -2.04 -3.83 12.16
N VAL A 85 -2.47 -3.96 10.92
CA VAL A 85 -3.49 -3.12 10.28
C VAL A 85 -4.78 -3.90 10.26
N LEU A 86 -5.78 -3.42 11.00
CA LEU A 86 -7.14 -3.95 11.01
C LEU A 86 -8.08 -2.93 10.40
N ILE A 87 -8.89 -3.36 9.43
CA ILE A 87 -9.93 -2.54 8.81
C ILE A 87 -11.20 -3.36 8.76
N THR A 88 -12.31 -2.81 9.26
CA THR A 88 -13.60 -3.51 9.31
C THR A 88 -14.61 -2.91 8.35
N ARG A 89 -15.49 -3.76 7.78
CA ARG A 89 -16.59 -3.30 6.93
C ARG A 89 -17.55 -2.38 7.69
N SER A 90 -17.93 -2.80 8.89
CA SER A 90 -18.87 -2.09 9.73
C SER A 90 -18.17 -0.97 10.48
N ARG A 91 -18.76 0.23 10.41
CA ARG A 91 -18.30 1.36 11.21
C ARG A 91 -18.67 1.10 12.66
N SER A 92 -17.68 1.23 13.53
CA SER A 92 -17.93 1.18 14.97
C SER A 92 -18.52 2.49 15.47
N ASP A 93 -19.65 2.42 16.18
CA ASP A 93 -20.28 3.57 16.84
C ASP A 93 -19.47 4.09 18.04
N SER A 94 -18.53 3.29 18.57
CA SER A 94 -17.83 3.60 19.83
C SER A 94 -16.67 4.58 19.71
N THR A 95 -16.38 5.08 18.50
CA THR A 95 -15.07 5.68 18.19
C THR A 95 -15.13 7.00 17.44
N ASP A 96 -16.31 7.61 17.38
CA ASP A 96 -16.55 8.91 16.74
C ASP A 96 -16.05 8.99 15.27
N GLY A 97 -15.94 7.83 14.61
CA GLY A 97 -15.52 7.66 13.21
C GLY A 97 -14.02 7.76 12.94
N LYS A 98 -13.16 7.92 13.94
CA LYS A 98 -11.72 8.17 13.76
C LYS A 98 -10.93 7.06 14.43
N LEU A 99 -10.30 6.17 13.66
CA LEU A 99 -9.71 4.98 14.27
C LEU A 99 -8.25 4.69 13.99
N ASP A 100 -7.77 4.68 12.76
CA ASP A 100 -6.52 3.98 12.52
C ASP A 100 -5.44 4.91 11.95
N VAL A 101 -4.47 5.24 12.81
CA VAL A 101 -3.16 5.70 12.35
C VAL A 101 -2.39 4.44 11.98
N ILE A 102 -2.29 4.18 10.68
CA ILE A 102 -1.50 3.08 10.15
C ILE A 102 -0.08 3.61 9.96
N THR A 103 0.84 3.11 10.77
CA THR A 103 2.27 3.39 10.63
C THR A 103 2.94 2.10 10.19
N PRO A 104 3.07 1.81 8.89
CA PRO A 104 3.88 0.69 8.47
C PRO A 104 5.33 0.99 8.87
N HIS A 105 5.82 0.32 9.92
CA HIS A 105 7.24 0.37 10.24
C HIS A 105 8.00 -0.42 9.19
N GLY A 106 8.61 0.34 8.30
CA GLY A 106 9.47 -0.19 7.28
C GLY A 106 8.76 -0.89 6.13
N GLN A 107 9.57 -1.67 5.46
CA GLN A 107 9.45 -2.02 4.06
C GLN A 107 9.70 -3.53 4.01
N PRO A 108 8.81 -4.37 3.45
CA PRO A 108 7.86 -4.11 2.36
C PRO A 108 6.38 -3.88 2.76
N VAL A 109 6.06 -3.83 4.05
CA VAL A 109 4.68 -3.69 4.54
C VAL A 109 4.00 -2.41 4.05
N ASP A 110 4.77 -1.34 3.85
CA ASP A 110 4.26 -0.07 3.34
C ASP A 110 3.66 -0.16 1.93
N LEU A 111 4.28 -0.86 0.97
CA LEU A 111 3.72 -0.99 -0.38
C LEU A 111 2.36 -1.69 -0.35
N PHE A 112 2.27 -2.84 0.34
CA PHE A 112 1.01 -3.58 0.44
C PHE A 112 -0.08 -2.76 1.13
N THR A 113 0.30 -2.03 2.20
CA THR A 113 -0.60 -1.09 2.87
C THR A 113 -1.14 -0.06 1.90
N ARG A 114 -0.28 0.60 1.12
CA ARG A 114 -0.71 1.60 0.15
C ARG A 114 -1.61 1.04 -0.95
N LEU A 115 -1.32 -0.16 -1.46
CA LEU A 115 -2.18 -0.87 -2.42
C LEU A 115 -3.57 -1.11 -1.83
N ALA A 116 -3.64 -1.59 -0.58
CA ALA A 116 -4.90 -1.81 0.12
C ALA A 116 -5.67 -0.52 0.35
N LEU A 117 -4.99 0.58 0.74
CA LEU A 117 -5.62 1.88 0.97
C LEU A 117 -6.19 2.48 -0.33
N VAL A 118 -5.49 2.35 -1.46
CA VAL A 118 -6.03 2.77 -2.77
C VAL A 118 -7.27 1.96 -3.13
N LEU A 119 -7.26 0.64 -2.94
CA LEU A 119 -8.43 -0.20 -3.22
C LEU A 119 -9.61 0.12 -2.28
N LEU A 120 -9.36 0.36 -0.99
CA LEU A 120 -10.38 0.78 -0.04
C LEU A 120 -11.00 2.12 -0.40
N TYR A 121 -10.17 3.09 -0.82
CA TYR A 121 -10.64 4.40 -1.26
C TYR A 121 -11.63 4.29 -2.43
N ASN A 122 -11.32 3.45 -3.41
CA ASN A 122 -12.13 3.31 -4.62
C ASN A 122 -13.36 2.42 -4.41
N HIS A 123 -13.19 1.24 -3.80
CA HIS A 123 -14.30 0.30 -3.64
C HIS A 123 -15.19 0.65 -2.44
N GLY A 124 -14.65 1.30 -1.42
CA GLY A 124 -15.37 1.86 -0.28
C GLY A 124 -15.74 3.33 -0.46
N GLU A 125 -16.07 3.76 -1.68
CA GLU A 125 -16.33 5.17 -2.01
C GLU A 125 -17.24 5.86 -0.98
N GLY A 126 -16.75 6.99 -0.44
CA GLY A 126 -17.44 7.80 0.57
C GLY A 126 -17.45 7.20 1.99
N CYS A 127 -16.98 5.97 2.17
CA CYS A 127 -16.93 5.29 3.47
C CYS A 127 -15.63 5.55 4.22
N PHE A 128 -14.56 5.91 3.52
CA PHE A 128 -13.24 6.19 4.10
C PHE A 128 -12.70 7.55 3.66
N GLU A 129 -12.09 8.27 4.60
CA GLU A 129 -11.20 9.40 4.34
C GLU A 129 -9.78 8.96 4.69
N ILE A 130 -8.86 9.05 3.71
CA ILE A 130 -7.50 8.52 3.82
C ILE A 130 -6.52 9.66 3.52
N THR A 131 -5.57 9.88 4.40
CA THR A 131 -4.49 10.86 4.19
C THR A 131 -3.12 10.24 4.48
N SER A 132 -2.07 10.81 3.89
CA SER A 132 -0.69 10.38 4.07
C SER A 132 0.17 11.56 4.53
N SER A 133 1.12 11.33 5.43
CA SER A 133 2.13 12.33 5.81
C SER A 133 3.05 12.73 4.65
N ALA A 134 3.21 11.86 3.64
CA ALA A 134 3.91 12.15 2.39
C ALA A 134 2.98 12.72 1.29
N GLY A 135 1.71 12.94 1.60
CA GLY A 135 0.73 13.50 0.69
C GLY A 135 0.54 12.67 -0.59
N ALA A 136 0.49 13.37 -1.73
CA ALA A 136 0.28 12.76 -3.04
C ALA A 136 1.37 11.76 -3.47
N ALA A 137 2.58 11.91 -2.91
CA ALA A 137 3.72 11.03 -3.21
C ALA A 137 3.52 9.59 -2.70
N SER A 138 2.58 9.32 -1.80
CA SER A 138 2.30 7.94 -1.42
C SER A 138 1.60 7.15 -2.54
N TRP A 139 0.90 7.81 -3.45
CA TRP A 139 -0.13 7.14 -4.24
C TRP A 139 0.24 6.82 -5.70
N SER A 140 1.27 7.45 -6.27
CA SER A 140 1.56 7.28 -7.71
C SER A 140 1.92 5.84 -8.07
N LEU A 141 2.84 5.24 -7.32
CA LEU A 141 3.32 3.89 -7.52
C LEU A 141 2.24 2.82 -7.31
N PRO A 142 1.49 2.79 -6.17
CA PRO A 142 0.43 1.80 -5.98
C PRO A 142 -0.68 1.92 -7.02
N VAL A 143 -1.10 3.14 -7.41
CA VAL A 143 -2.11 3.32 -8.46
C VAL A 143 -1.62 2.75 -9.79
N ARG A 144 -0.40 3.10 -10.22
CA ARG A 144 0.17 2.60 -11.48
C ARG A 144 0.38 1.10 -11.47
N TRP A 145 0.77 0.53 -10.33
CA TRP A 145 0.89 -0.91 -10.16
C TRP A 145 -0.48 -1.59 -10.32
N LEU A 146 -1.52 -1.09 -9.67
CA LEU A 146 -2.87 -1.64 -9.79
C LEU A 146 -3.39 -1.56 -11.24
N CYS A 147 -3.28 -0.40 -11.89
CA CYS A 147 -3.71 -0.23 -13.28
C CYS A 147 -2.91 -1.08 -14.27
N ARG A 148 -1.65 -1.42 -13.97
CA ARG A 148 -0.87 -2.36 -14.79
C ARG A 148 -1.44 -3.78 -14.74
N HIS A 149 -1.83 -4.22 -13.54
CA HIS A 149 -2.30 -5.59 -13.32
C HIS A 149 -3.79 -5.78 -13.59
N ASP A 150 -4.55 -4.68 -13.64
CA ASP A 150 -5.90 -4.65 -14.14
C ASP A 150 -6.19 -3.29 -14.79
N ALA A 151 -6.04 -3.25 -16.12
CA ALA A 151 -6.25 -2.04 -16.92
C ALA A 151 -7.73 -1.61 -17.00
N THR A 152 -8.66 -2.44 -16.51
CA THR A 152 -10.08 -2.06 -16.45
C THR A 152 -10.39 -1.19 -15.24
N LEU A 153 -9.49 -1.15 -14.26
CA LEU A 153 -9.64 -0.31 -13.07
C LEU A 153 -9.33 1.15 -13.41
N ASN A 154 -10.36 1.99 -13.39
CA ASN A 154 -10.22 3.44 -13.40
C ASN A 154 -10.08 3.95 -11.95
N LEU A 155 -8.91 3.74 -11.35
CA LEU A 155 -8.67 4.07 -9.95
C LEU A 155 -8.32 5.55 -9.77
N SER A 156 -8.90 6.14 -8.75
CA SER A 156 -8.45 7.42 -8.17
C SER A 156 -7.52 7.18 -6.98
N SER A 157 -6.79 8.20 -6.57
CA SER A 157 -5.98 8.17 -5.34
C SER A 157 -6.60 9.05 -4.25
N PRO A 158 -6.30 8.78 -2.96
CA PRO A 158 -6.72 9.64 -1.86
C PRO A 158 -6.24 11.10 -1.97
N ALA A 159 -5.11 11.34 -2.67
CA ALA A 159 -4.66 12.69 -3.00
C ALA A 159 -4.09 12.73 -4.43
N SER A 160 -4.51 13.73 -5.21
CA SER A 160 -4.10 13.90 -6.60
C SER A 160 -2.59 14.13 -6.72
N PHE A 161 -1.94 13.38 -7.61
CA PHE A 161 -0.53 13.55 -7.99
C PHE A 161 -0.43 13.90 -9.48
N ARG A 162 0.67 14.55 -9.87
CA ARG A 162 0.98 14.77 -11.29
C ARG A 162 1.49 13.48 -11.90
N ASP A 163 0.97 13.15 -13.07
CA ASP A 163 1.36 11.96 -13.84
C ASP A 163 2.54 12.23 -14.78
N ASP A 164 3.41 13.17 -14.42
CA ASP A 164 4.51 13.56 -15.29
C ASP A 164 5.49 12.40 -15.46
N ASN A 165 5.67 12.00 -16.72
CA ASN A 165 6.51 10.88 -17.13
C ASN A 165 7.99 11.26 -17.02
N VAL A 166 8.54 11.15 -15.81
CA VAL A 166 9.99 11.22 -15.58
C VAL A 166 10.67 10.14 -16.41
N PHE A 167 11.70 10.51 -17.19
CA PHE A 167 12.38 9.64 -18.15
C PHE A 167 11.45 8.93 -19.16
N ASN A 168 10.43 9.63 -19.67
CA ASN A 168 9.43 9.08 -20.59
C ASN A 168 8.72 7.82 -20.05
N GLY A 169 8.61 7.68 -18.72
CA GLY A 169 7.98 6.53 -18.05
C GLY A 169 8.87 5.29 -17.94
N THR A 170 10.11 5.33 -18.45
CA THR A 170 11.04 4.18 -18.39
C THR A 170 11.37 3.76 -16.97
N ALA A 171 11.56 4.75 -16.08
CA ALA A 171 11.86 4.50 -14.68
C ALA A 171 10.66 3.88 -13.95
N ASP A 172 9.44 4.27 -14.32
CA ASP A 172 8.21 3.69 -13.79
C ASP A 172 8.04 2.25 -14.25
N GLU A 173 8.21 1.99 -15.55
CA GLU A 173 8.14 0.63 -16.08
C GLU A 173 9.14 -0.32 -15.41
N LEU A 174 10.36 0.15 -15.15
CA LEU A 174 11.36 -0.61 -14.41
C LEU A 174 10.87 -0.93 -12.99
N MET A 175 10.37 0.07 -12.25
CA MET A 175 9.83 -0.09 -10.90
C MET A 175 8.66 -1.07 -10.87
N LEU A 176 7.70 -0.90 -11.77
CA LEU A 176 6.52 -1.74 -11.88
C LEU A 176 6.91 -3.19 -12.21
N ALA A 177 7.84 -3.41 -13.14
CA ALA A 177 8.37 -4.73 -13.44
C ALA A 177 9.11 -5.36 -12.24
N MET A 178 9.81 -4.54 -11.44
CA MET A 178 10.52 -5.01 -10.25
C MET A 178 9.60 -5.52 -9.15
N MET A 179 8.45 -4.89 -8.96
CA MET A 179 7.49 -5.24 -7.91
C MET A 179 6.36 -6.17 -8.38
N SER A 180 6.48 -6.73 -9.59
CA SER A 180 5.47 -7.61 -10.18
C SER A 180 5.99 -9.03 -10.32
N GLY A 181 5.11 -10.01 -10.11
CA GLY A 181 5.38 -11.42 -10.43
C GLY A 181 5.26 -12.33 -9.21
N ALA A 182 4.23 -13.18 -9.22
CA ALA A 182 3.85 -14.06 -8.11
C ALA A 182 4.97 -14.96 -7.58
N GLU A 183 5.85 -15.43 -8.47
CA GLU A 183 6.95 -16.36 -8.16
C GLU A 183 8.30 -15.65 -7.97
N ARG A 184 8.34 -14.33 -8.18
CA ARG A 184 9.56 -13.56 -8.01
C ARG A 184 9.91 -13.51 -6.53
N VAL A 185 11.18 -13.77 -6.23
CA VAL A 185 11.77 -13.51 -4.92
C VAL A 185 12.53 -12.19 -5.02
N VAL A 186 12.04 -11.16 -4.34
CA VAL A 186 12.73 -9.87 -4.21
C VAL A 186 13.63 -9.94 -2.99
N THR A 187 14.93 -9.75 -3.18
CA THR A 187 15.90 -9.69 -2.09
C THR A 187 15.77 -8.41 -1.30
N THR A 188 16.26 -8.39 -0.05
CA THR A 188 16.30 -7.17 0.78
C THR A 188 17.04 -6.03 0.09
N GLN A 189 18.12 -6.34 -0.64
CA GLN A 189 18.91 -5.33 -1.38
C GLN A 189 18.13 -4.74 -2.57
N GLU A 190 17.47 -5.58 -3.37
CA GLU A 190 16.60 -5.10 -4.45
C GLU A 190 15.48 -4.22 -3.89
N TRP A 191 14.92 -4.56 -2.73
CA TRP A 191 13.86 -3.77 -2.12
C TRP A 191 14.34 -2.41 -1.61
N LEU A 192 15.49 -2.36 -0.94
CA LEU A 192 16.11 -1.09 -0.55
C LEU A 192 16.35 -0.18 -1.76
N LEU A 193 16.78 -0.76 -2.88
CA LEU A 193 16.97 -0.05 -4.14
C LEU A 193 15.64 0.44 -4.73
N ILE A 194 14.60 -0.40 -4.74
CA ILE A 194 13.23 -0.02 -5.17
C ILE A 194 12.74 1.17 -4.33
N ASN A 195 12.86 1.10 -2.99
CA ASN A 195 12.40 2.15 -2.09
C ASN A 195 13.16 3.47 -2.30
N GLU A 196 14.50 3.42 -2.40
CA GLU A 196 15.30 4.61 -2.68
C GLU A 196 14.96 5.20 -4.05
N PHE A 197 14.77 4.34 -5.06
CA PHE A 197 14.46 4.78 -6.42
C PHE A 197 13.06 5.38 -6.52
N GLU A 198 12.06 4.77 -5.88
CA GLU A 198 10.71 5.31 -5.72
C GLU A 198 10.78 6.74 -5.17
N TYR A 199 11.46 6.94 -4.04
CA TYR A 199 11.57 8.24 -3.39
C TYR A 199 12.23 9.29 -4.30
N ARG A 200 13.34 8.93 -4.96
CA ARG A 200 14.04 9.84 -5.87
C ARG A 200 13.15 10.22 -7.05
N LEU A 201 12.38 9.28 -7.60
CA LEU A 201 11.42 9.57 -8.68
C LEU A 201 10.33 10.54 -8.21
N TYR A 202 9.83 10.40 -6.99
CA TYR A 202 8.87 11.34 -6.42
C TYR A 202 9.45 12.72 -6.18
N GLY A 203 10.65 12.79 -5.59
CA GLY A 203 11.34 14.06 -5.40
C GLY A 203 11.51 14.82 -6.71
N LEU A 204 11.83 14.09 -7.80
CA LEU A 204 11.91 14.67 -9.14
C LEU A 204 10.55 15.17 -9.64
N ARG A 205 9.47 14.40 -9.50
CA ARG A 205 8.12 14.83 -9.91
C ARG A 205 7.60 16.04 -9.16
N CYS A 206 7.92 16.18 -7.87
CA CYS A 206 7.53 17.35 -7.09
C CYS A 206 8.32 18.61 -7.47
N SER A 207 9.48 18.45 -8.13
CA SER A 207 10.35 19.56 -8.54
C SER A 207 10.11 20.06 -9.98
N LEU A 208 9.24 19.38 -10.72
CA LEU A 208 8.83 19.70 -12.10
C LEU A 208 7.45 20.37 -12.12
#